data_AF-A0A356T6W1-F1
#
_entry.id   AF-A0A356T6W1-F1
#
_cell.length_a   1.000
_cell.length_b   1.000
_cell.length_c   1.000
_cell.angle_alpha   90.00
_cell.angle_beta   90.00
_cell.angle_gamma   90.00
#
_symmetry.space_group_name_H-M   'P 1'
#
loop_
_entity.id
_entity.type
_entity.pdbx_description
1 polymer ?
#
loop_
_entity_poly.entity_id
_entity_poly.type
_entity_poly.pdbx_seq_one_letter_code
_entity_poly.pdbx_strand_id
1 'polypeptide(L)'
;MRGRQDEEEERQRELERQQREELAEQRRTWVTRAMQFWTRTMVGIRNYGSTIQRVARGNEEFNRAFGQQPAPQCTADYCIKHYGQVYHIPVPGATRIDRHIDVYLRLMFDRGRMNRAELLLPSKGFSRWYEMENQTVITDEDPEQRALAINWALDRIQPIIEEVAQGAERIEFLPEPPEPLQIQADAEDTEEAPASPDEAAPPQQQATPQPMPEPSEAQPEEGSIDALLAEAAGADQAQPEQTEAQPQTNEPETMVLPVNLLAYRYRNLRVVVFAAGDEDYGNAYDGVSIELVR
;
A
#
# COMPACT_ATOMS: atom_id res chain seq x y z
N MET A 1 41.82 33.30 -5.78
CA MET A 1 40.95 32.51 -6.67
C MET A 1 40.72 31.09 -6.14
N ARG A 2 41.74 30.37 -5.63
CA ARG A 2 41.57 29.03 -5.02
C ARG A 2 40.65 28.98 -3.79
N GLY A 3 40.83 29.88 -2.81
CA GLY A 3 40.00 29.87 -1.59
C GLY A 3 38.49 30.10 -1.81
N ARG A 4 38.08 30.73 -2.92
CA ARG A 4 36.66 30.88 -3.26
C ARG A 4 36.06 29.58 -3.82
N GLN A 5 36.87 28.78 -4.52
CA GLN A 5 36.46 27.47 -5.03
C GLN A 5 36.40 26.44 -3.91
N ASP A 6 37.35 26.47 -2.97
CA ASP A 6 37.36 25.59 -1.80
C ASP A 6 36.13 25.85 -0.89
N GLU A 7 35.77 27.12 -0.66
CA GLU A 7 34.56 27.51 0.11
C GLU A 7 33.24 27.12 -0.58
N GLU A 8 33.19 27.17 -1.92
CA GLU A 8 32.03 26.75 -2.70
C GLU A 8 31.86 25.21 -2.66
N GLU A 9 32.95 24.46 -2.76
CA GLU A 9 32.95 23.00 -2.63
C GLU A 9 32.53 22.52 -1.24
N GLU A 10 33.03 23.14 -0.17
CA GLU A 10 32.64 22.80 1.20
C GLU A 10 31.14 23.04 1.44
N ARG A 11 30.61 24.18 0.96
CA ARG A 11 29.19 24.49 1.04
C ARG A 11 28.34 23.48 0.28
N GLN A 12 28.80 23.06 -0.89
CA GLN A 12 28.07 22.08 -1.70
C GLN A 12 28.02 20.71 -1.01
N ARG A 13 29.14 20.25 -0.42
CA ARG A 13 29.16 19.00 0.37
C ARG A 13 28.26 19.08 1.60
N GLU A 14 28.19 20.24 2.25
CA GLU A 14 27.29 20.46 3.39
C GLU A 14 25.82 20.41 2.98
N LEU A 15 25.44 21.06 1.87
CA LEU A 15 24.08 20.99 1.33
C LEU A 15 23.71 19.55 0.92
N GLU A 16 24.62 18.81 0.29
CA GLU A 16 24.40 17.40 -0.07
C GLU A 16 24.27 16.49 1.16
N ARG A 17 24.99 16.80 2.25
CA ARG A 17 24.82 16.09 3.52
C ARG A 17 23.45 16.38 4.13
N GLN A 18 23.05 17.65 4.20
CA GLN A 18 21.74 18.05 4.71
C GLN A 18 20.60 17.43 3.91
N GLN A 19 20.66 17.46 2.58
CA GLN A 19 19.63 16.84 1.73
C GLN A 19 19.54 15.32 1.95
N ARG A 20 20.68 14.64 2.14
CA ARG A 20 20.67 13.20 2.44
C ARG A 20 20.06 12.89 3.80
N GLU A 21 20.35 13.70 4.82
CA GLU A 21 19.78 13.57 6.15
C GLU A 21 18.27 13.81 6.12
N GLU A 22 17.82 14.85 5.43
CA GLU A 22 16.39 15.15 5.24
C GLU A 22 15.67 14.02 4.50
N LEU A 23 16.22 13.52 3.39
CA LEU A 23 15.62 12.41 2.64
C LEU A 23 15.56 11.13 3.49
N ALA A 24 16.60 10.86 4.30
CA ALA A 24 16.59 9.73 5.22
C ALA A 24 15.50 9.88 6.29
N GLU A 25 15.32 11.07 6.85
CA GLU A 25 14.25 11.36 7.81
C GLU A 25 12.87 11.24 7.17
N GLN A 26 12.69 11.74 5.94
CA GLN A 26 11.43 11.64 5.21
C GLN A 26 11.06 10.18 4.94
N ARG A 27 12.05 9.35 4.55
CA ARG A 27 11.85 7.90 4.38
C ARG A 27 11.50 7.22 5.70
N ARG A 28 12.16 7.60 6.79
CA ARG A 28 11.94 7.06 8.13
C ARG A 28 10.56 7.42 8.69
N THR A 29 10.06 8.61 8.40
CA THR A 29 8.77 9.14 8.88
C THR A 29 7.64 8.98 7.87
N TRP A 30 7.86 8.21 6.80
CA TRP A 30 6.93 8.08 5.68
C TRP A 30 5.55 7.56 6.12
N VAL A 31 5.50 6.46 6.88
CA VAL A 31 4.23 5.90 7.39
C VAL A 31 3.52 6.88 8.30
N THR A 32 4.23 7.59 9.18
CA THR A 32 3.64 8.62 10.04
C THR A 32 2.96 9.70 9.19
N ARG A 33 3.64 10.21 8.17
CA ARG A 33 3.07 11.22 7.26
C ARG A 33 1.87 10.67 6.50
N ALA A 34 1.94 9.44 5.99
CA ALA A 34 0.85 8.79 5.27
C ALA A 34 -0.38 8.58 6.15
N MET A 35 -0.20 8.02 7.35
CA MET A 35 -1.27 7.77 8.32
C MET A 35 -1.94 9.07 8.77
N GLN A 36 -1.15 10.11 9.08
CA GLN A 36 -1.68 11.41 9.48
C GLN A 36 -2.46 12.08 8.34
N PHE A 37 -1.90 12.08 7.12
CA PHE A 37 -2.54 12.66 5.95
C PHE A 37 -3.87 11.96 5.65
N TRP A 38 -3.86 10.63 5.54
CA TRP A 38 -5.06 9.88 5.17
C TRP A 38 -6.10 9.86 6.28
N THR A 39 -5.71 9.75 7.55
CA THR A 39 -6.67 9.85 8.67
C THR A 39 -7.39 11.20 8.66
N ARG A 40 -6.63 12.31 8.53
CA ARG A 40 -7.21 13.66 8.44
C ARG A 40 -8.13 13.78 7.21
N THR A 41 -7.64 13.32 6.06
CA THR A 41 -8.38 13.40 4.80
C THR A 41 -9.69 12.64 4.88
N MET A 42 -9.66 11.38 5.32
CA MET A 42 -10.84 10.51 5.36
C MET A 42 -11.89 10.99 6.36
N VAL A 43 -11.50 11.35 7.60
CA VAL A 43 -12.47 11.88 8.56
C VAL A 43 -13.07 13.21 8.06
N GLY A 44 -12.29 13.98 7.29
CA GLY A 44 -12.72 15.22 6.65
C GLY A 44 -13.63 15.03 5.43
N ILE A 45 -13.76 13.82 4.88
CA ILE A 45 -14.55 13.59 3.66
C ILE A 45 -16.01 14.02 3.88
N ARG A 46 -16.47 14.92 3.02
CA ARG A 46 -17.87 15.32 2.91
C ARG A 46 -18.62 14.35 2.01
N ASN A 47 -19.90 14.13 2.32
CA ASN A 47 -20.83 13.32 1.53
C ASN A 47 -20.52 11.81 1.52
N TYR A 48 -20.08 11.25 2.66
CA TYR A 48 -20.22 9.80 2.89
C TYR A 48 -21.65 9.33 2.55
N GLY A 49 -21.77 8.14 1.99
CA GLY A 49 -23.03 7.59 1.47
C GLY A 49 -23.40 8.09 0.07
N SER A 50 -22.49 8.79 -0.62
CA SER A 50 -22.62 9.16 -2.04
C SER A 50 -21.68 8.35 -2.93
N THR A 51 -21.85 8.48 -4.25
CA THR A 51 -20.92 7.86 -5.22
C THR A 51 -19.53 8.47 -5.14
N ILE A 52 -18.51 7.70 -5.51
CA ILE A 52 -17.11 8.14 -5.47
C ILE A 52 -16.87 9.41 -6.30
N GLN A 53 -17.58 9.61 -7.41
CA GLN A 53 -17.45 10.83 -8.23
C GLN A 53 -17.95 12.07 -7.48
N ARG A 54 -19.02 11.94 -6.68
CA ARG A 54 -19.51 13.05 -5.85
C ARG A 54 -18.58 13.32 -4.67
N VAL A 55 -18.03 12.26 -4.05
CA VAL A 55 -17.01 12.38 -3.01
C VAL A 55 -15.77 13.11 -3.56
N ALA A 56 -15.23 12.67 -4.69
CA ALA A 56 -14.07 13.29 -5.33
C ALA A 56 -14.29 14.78 -5.66
N ARG A 57 -15.42 15.15 -6.26
CA ARG A 57 -15.75 16.55 -6.58
C ARG A 57 -15.90 17.43 -5.33
N GLY A 58 -16.37 16.87 -4.22
CA GLY A 58 -16.59 17.60 -2.97
C GLY A 58 -15.35 17.73 -2.09
N ASN A 59 -14.27 17.00 -2.39
CA ASN A 59 -13.08 16.89 -1.55
C ASN A 59 -11.81 16.93 -2.42
N GLU A 60 -11.33 18.14 -2.72
CA GLU A 60 -10.22 18.37 -3.66
C GLU A 60 -8.91 17.69 -3.25
N GLU A 61 -8.55 17.80 -1.96
CA GLU A 61 -7.32 17.18 -1.43
C GLU A 61 -7.35 15.65 -1.53
N PHE A 62 -8.49 15.05 -1.17
CA PHE A 62 -8.74 13.62 -1.37
C PHE A 62 -8.62 13.24 -2.84
N ASN A 63 -9.32 13.93 -3.75
CA ASN A 63 -9.31 13.61 -5.17
C ASN A 63 -7.90 13.68 -5.76
N ARG A 64 -7.15 14.72 -5.41
CA ARG A 64 -5.76 14.91 -5.85
C ARG A 64 -4.87 13.77 -5.36
N ALA A 65 -4.88 13.47 -4.07
CA ALA A 65 -4.00 12.44 -3.52
C ALA A 65 -4.41 11.02 -3.94
N PHE A 66 -5.72 10.76 -4.06
CA PHE A 66 -6.23 9.45 -4.44
C PHE A 66 -5.94 9.12 -5.90
N GLY A 67 -6.04 10.10 -6.80
CA GLY A 67 -5.76 9.94 -8.24
C GLY A 67 -4.27 9.99 -8.64
N GLN A 68 -3.36 10.40 -7.74
CA GLN A 68 -1.91 10.36 -8.00
C GLN A 68 -1.39 8.92 -8.13
N GLN A 69 -0.25 8.72 -8.80
CA GLN A 69 0.39 7.41 -8.84
C GLN A 69 0.90 6.98 -7.44
N PRO A 70 0.80 5.70 -7.06
CA PRO A 70 0.17 4.60 -7.81
C PRO A 70 -1.36 4.76 -7.91
N ALA A 71 -1.93 4.45 -9.07
CA ALA A 71 -3.37 4.55 -9.27
C ALA A 71 -4.14 3.54 -8.40
N PRO A 72 -5.36 3.87 -7.91
CA PRO A 72 -6.17 2.95 -7.16
C PRO A 72 -6.75 1.85 -8.06
N GLN A 73 -6.72 0.61 -7.60
CA GLN A 73 -7.44 -0.51 -8.20
C GLN A 73 -8.89 -0.49 -7.73
N CYS A 74 -9.85 -0.37 -8.65
CA CYS A 74 -11.26 -0.21 -8.31
C CYS A 74 -12.13 -1.31 -8.92
N THR A 75 -13.05 -1.84 -8.12
CA THR A 75 -14.15 -2.72 -8.51
C THR A 75 -15.49 -2.01 -8.28
N ALA A 76 -16.61 -2.72 -8.46
CA ALA A 76 -17.94 -2.20 -8.12
C ALA A 76 -18.12 -1.97 -6.61
N ASP A 77 -17.42 -2.75 -5.79
CA ASP A 77 -17.64 -2.83 -4.35
C ASP A 77 -16.53 -2.17 -3.53
N TYR A 78 -15.34 -1.98 -4.10
CA TYR A 78 -14.26 -1.30 -3.41
C TYR A 78 -13.26 -0.60 -4.34
N CYS A 79 -12.47 0.31 -3.78
CA CYS A 79 -11.22 0.76 -4.38
C CYS A 79 -10.08 0.59 -3.37
N ILE A 80 -8.95 0.05 -3.81
CA ILE A 80 -7.75 -0.12 -2.98
C ILE A 80 -6.61 0.68 -3.60
N LYS A 81 -5.89 1.42 -2.76
CA LYS A 81 -4.64 2.08 -3.12
C LYS A 81 -3.53 1.56 -2.21
N HIS A 82 -2.49 1.02 -2.82
CA HIS A 82 -1.35 0.41 -2.13
C HIS A 82 -0.18 1.39 -2.06
N TYR A 83 0.50 1.39 -0.93
CA TYR A 83 1.81 2.00 -0.78
C TYR A 83 2.72 1.02 -0.06
N GLY A 84 3.86 0.69 -0.66
CA GLY A 84 4.90 -0.15 -0.07
C GLY A 84 6.21 0.63 0.08
N GLN A 85 6.96 0.32 1.14
CA GLN A 85 8.32 0.82 1.29
C GLN A 85 9.22 -0.23 1.94
N VAL A 86 10.39 -0.44 1.33
CA VAL A 86 11.49 -1.20 1.93
C VAL A 86 12.29 -0.29 2.87
N TYR A 87 12.64 -0.81 4.04
CA TYR A 87 13.49 -0.11 5.01
C TYR A 87 14.53 -1.05 5.62
N HIS A 88 15.54 -0.46 6.25
CA HIS A 88 16.68 -1.18 6.79
C HIS A 88 16.88 -0.84 8.27
N ILE A 89 17.06 -1.87 9.08
CA ILE A 89 17.39 -1.73 10.50
C ILE A 89 18.88 -2.08 10.68
N PRO A 90 19.72 -1.15 11.15
CA PRO A 90 21.11 -1.45 11.45
C PRO A 90 21.21 -2.40 12.65
N VAL A 91 22.06 -3.43 12.56
CA VAL A 91 22.28 -4.38 13.66
C VAL A 91 23.75 -4.36 14.07
N PRO A 92 24.06 -4.18 15.37
CA PRO A 92 25.44 -4.26 15.85
C PRO A 92 26.07 -5.62 15.51
N GLY A 93 27.18 -5.62 14.76
CA GLY A 93 27.91 -6.84 14.41
C GLY A 93 27.44 -7.55 13.12
N ALA A 94 26.47 -7.00 12.40
CA ALA A 94 26.04 -7.48 11.07
C ALA A 94 25.90 -6.31 10.09
N THR A 95 25.48 -6.58 8.85
CA THR A 95 25.33 -5.55 7.80
C THR A 95 24.02 -4.75 7.93
N ARG A 96 22.85 -5.41 8.02
CA ARG A 96 21.50 -4.83 8.26
C ARG A 96 20.42 -5.91 8.19
N ILE A 97 19.20 -5.60 8.67
CA ILE A 97 17.99 -6.37 8.39
C ILE A 97 17.13 -5.58 7.40
N ASP A 98 16.76 -6.22 6.30
CA ASP A 98 15.86 -5.66 5.30
C ASP A 98 14.41 -6.01 5.67
N ARG A 99 13.53 -5.01 5.67
CA ARG A 99 12.13 -5.13 6.03
C ARG A 99 11.25 -4.41 5.01
N HIS A 100 9.98 -4.78 5.00
CA HIS A 100 8.96 -4.14 4.18
C HIS A 100 7.82 -3.67 5.08
N ILE A 101 7.22 -2.53 4.73
CA ILE A 101 5.96 -2.08 5.30
C ILE A 101 5.01 -1.70 4.18
N ASP A 102 3.78 -2.17 4.32
CA ASP A 102 2.67 -1.91 3.43
C ASP A 102 1.61 -1.06 4.13
N VAL A 103 1.04 -0.12 3.38
CA VAL A 103 -0.12 0.67 3.79
C VAL A 103 -1.14 0.60 2.65
N TYR A 104 -2.33 0.13 2.96
CA TYR A 104 -3.45 0.08 2.03
C TYR A 104 -4.52 1.06 2.44
N LEU A 105 -4.93 1.92 1.52
CA LEU A 105 -6.14 2.72 1.63
C LEU A 105 -7.26 1.99 0.89
N ARG A 106 -8.25 1.47 1.61
CA ARG A 106 -9.41 0.80 1.04
C ARG A 106 -10.67 1.64 1.23
N LEU A 107 -11.40 1.87 0.15
CA LEU A 107 -12.73 2.47 0.16
C LEU A 107 -13.73 1.38 -0.17
N MET A 108 -14.73 1.18 0.67
CA MET A 108 -15.80 0.22 0.43
C MET A 108 -17.07 0.95 -0.04
N PHE A 109 -17.81 0.29 -0.91
CA PHE A 109 -19.05 0.77 -1.48
C PHE A 109 -20.19 -0.19 -1.16
N ASP A 110 -21.33 0.35 -0.77
CA ASP A 110 -22.60 -0.38 -0.76
C ASP A 110 -23.50 0.22 -1.84
N ARG A 111 -23.88 -0.59 -2.84
CA ARG A 111 -24.67 -0.16 -4.00
C ARG A 111 -24.09 1.09 -4.69
N GLY A 112 -22.77 1.09 -4.88
CA GLY A 112 -22.02 2.18 -5.51
C GLY A 112 -21.89 3.45 -4.66
N ARG A 113 -22.22 3.40 -3.36
CA ARG A 113 -22.09 4.52 -2.42
C ARG A 113 -21.05 4.22 -1.36
N MET A 114 -20.12 5.16 -1.16
CA MET A 114 -19.04 5.00 -0.19
C MET A 114 -19.58 4.95 1.23
N ASN A 115 -19.44 3.81 1.90
CA ASN A 115 -19.93 3.59 3.27
C ASN A 115 -18.79 3.43 4.28
N ARG A 116 -17.60 3.01 3.85
CA ARG A 116 -16.46 2.77 4.74
C ARG A 116 -15.15 3.14 4.04
N ALA A 117 -14.20 3.68 4.80
CA ALA A 117 -12.84 3.96 4.36
C ALA A 117 -11.88 3.43 5.41
N GLU A 118 -10.82 2.75 4.98
CA GLU A 118 -9.90 2.04 5.85
C GLU A 118 -8.46 2.33 5.47
N LEU A 119 -7.62 2.51 6.47
CA LEU A 119 -6.17 2.38 6.36
C LEU A 119 -5.79 1.08 7.02
N LEU A 120 -5.18 0.18 6.24
CA LEU A 120 -4.82 -1.17 6.67
C LEU A 120 -3.32 -1.34 6.53
N LEU A 121 -2.67 -1.76 7.60
CA LEU A 121 -1.28 -2.18 7.61
C LEU A 121 -1.26 -3.69 7.91
N PRO A 122 -0.97 -4.54 6.92
CA PRO A 122 -0.92 -5.98 7.12
C PRO A 122 0.26 -6.37 8.00
N SER A 123 0.28 -7.65 8.40
CA SER A 123 1.42 -8.27 9.08
C SER A 123 1.87 -7.51 10.33
N LYS A 124 0.88 -7.14 11.19
CA LYS A 124 1.10 -6.39 12.43
C LYS A 124 1.82 -5.06 12.15
N GLY A 125 1.31 -4.30 11.20
CA GLY A 125 2.00 -3.13 10.66
C GLY A 125 2.31 -2.00 11.64
N PHE A 126 1.68 -1.89 12.81
CA PHE A 126 2.14 -0.98 13.87
C PHE A 126 3.52 -1.35 14.40
N SER A 127 3.85 -2.64 14.46
CA SER A 127 5.19 -3.12 14.78
C SER A 127 6.18 -2.68 13.70
N ARG A 128 5.87 -2.93 12.42
CA ARG A 128 6.73 -2.54 11.29
C ARG A 128 6.92 -1.02 11.22
N TRP A 129 5.88 -0.25 11.51
CA TRP A 129 5.95 1.21 11.60
C TRP A 129 6.87 1.66 12.74
N TYR A 130 6.73 1.07 13.93
CA TYR A 130 7.62 1.33 15.05
C TYR A 130 9.08 1.01 14.70
N GLU A 131 9.33 -0.16 14.11
CA GLU A 131 10.68 -0.57 13.73
C GLU A 131 11.32 0.40 12.74
N MET A 132 10.56 0.82 11.73
CA MET A 132 11.06 1.73 10.71
C MET A 132 11.44 3.08 11.33
N GLU A 133 10.60 3.66 12.18
CA GLU A 133 10.84 5.00 12.72
C GLU A 133 11.89 5.00 13.85
N ASN A 134 11.91 3.97 14.68
CA ASN A 134 12.80 3.88 15.85
C ASN A 134 14.07 3.04 15.61
N GLN A 135 14.20 2.41 14.44
CA GLN A 135 15.34 1.56 14.08
C GLN A 135 15.62 0.44 15.10
N THR A 136 14.56 -0.10 15.71
CA THR A 136 14.61 -1.16 16.72
C THR A 136 13.71 -2.29 16.26
N VAL A 137 14.18 -3.54 16.29
CA VAL A 137 13.38 -4.71 15.90
C VAL A 137 12.32 -5.02 16.97
N ILE A 138 11.12 -5.41 16.52
CA ILE A 138 10.03 -5.90 17.37
C ILE A 138 9.79 -7.38 17.07
N THR A 139 9.73 -8.17 18.15
CA THR A 139 9.24 -9.55 18.12
C THR A 139 7.74 -9.53 18.36
N ASP A 140 6.95 -9.90 17.35
CA ASP A 140 5.49 -9.79 17.37
C ASP A 140 4.81 -10.85 18.24
N GLU A 141 5.51 -11.92 18.57
CA GLU A 141 5.08 -12.99 19.49
C GLU A 141 5.32 -12.60 20.95
N ASP A 142 6.09 -11.53 21.22
CA ASP A 142 6.29 -10.98 22.55
C ASP A 142 5.19 -9.93 22.83
N PRO A 143 4.24 -10.21 23.74
CA PRO A 143 3.12 -9.32 23.99
C PRO A 143 3.54 -7.96 24.56
N GLU A 144 4.66 -7.88 25.29
CA GLU A 144 5.15 -6.61 25.82
C GLU A 144 5.69 -5.71 24.72
N GLN A 145 6.48 -6.27 23.80
CA GLN A 145 6.99 -5.54 22.64
C GLN A 145 5.88 -5.16 21.66
N ARG A 146 4.91 -6.06 21.46
CA ARG A 146 3.74 -5.78 20.63
C ARG A 146 2.90 -4.65 21.21
N ALA A 147 2.62 -4.67 22.52
CA ALA A 147 1.90 -3.61 23.20
C ALA A 147 2.65 -2.27 23.14
N LEU A 148 3.99 -2.28 23.23
CA LEU A 148 4.81 -1.08 23.05
C LEU A 148 4.59 -0.44 21.67
N ALA A 149 4.66 -1.23 20.60
CA ALA A 149 4.46 -0.74 19.24
C ALA A 149 3.04 -0.21 19.01
N ILE A 150 2.03 -0.91 19.52
CA ILE A 150 0.62 -0.49 19.46
C ILE A 150 0.43 0.86 20.15
N ASN A 151 0.86 0.99 21.41
CA ASN A 151 0.69 2.24 22.17
C ASN A 151 1.43 3.40 21.51
N TRP A 152 2.65 3.16 21.00
CA TRP A 152 3.42 4.17 20.28
C TRP A 152 2.74 4.65 18.98
N ALA A 153 2.04 3.75 18.27
CA ALA A 153 1.25 4.10 17.10
C ALA A 153 -0.01 4.88 17.48
N LEU A 154 -0.69 4.50 18.57
CA LEU A 154 -1.84 5.21 19.11
C LEU A 154 -1.51 6.66 19.47
N ASP A 155 -0.37 6.89 20.14
CA ASP A 155 0.10 8.24 20.49
C ASP A 155 0.27 9.16 19.27
N ARG A 156 0.43 8.59 18.07
CA ARG A 156 0.57 9.33 16.80
C ARG A 156 -0.76 9.51 16.07
N ILE A 157 -1.67 8.55 16.18
CA ILE A 157 -2.96 8.58 15.48
C ILE A 157 -4.00 9.39 16.27
N GLN A 158 -4.09 9.18 17.58
CA GLN A 158 -5.12 9.76 18.44
C GLN A 158 -5.17 11.29 18.35
N PRO A 159 -4.05 12.05 18.41
CA PRO A 159 -4.09 13.50 18.32
C PRO A 159 -4.69 14.00 17.00
N ILE A 160 -4.47 13.27 15.90
CA ILE A 160 -5.03 13.62 14.59
C ILE A 160 -6.54 13.45 14.59
N ILE A 161 -7.04 12.35 15.16
CA ILE A 161 -8.48 12.10 15.26
C ILE A 161 -9.12 13.19 16.12
N GLU A 162 -8.53 13.54 17.26
CA GLU A 162 -9.04 14.58 18.15
C GLU A 162 -9.00 15.98 17.51
N GLU A 163 -7.98 16.27 16.70
CA GLU A 163 -7.86 17.51 15.93
C GLU A 163 -8.99 17.66 14.91
N VAL A 164 -9.30 16.60 14.14
CA VAL A 164 -10.21 16.68 12.99
C VAL A 164 -11.65 16.37 13.35
N ALA A 165 -11.87 15.55 14.38
CA ALA A 165 -13.16 15.13 14.88
C ALA A 165 -13.56 15.91 16.15
N GLN A 166 -13.36 17.23 16.15
CA GLN A 166 -13.70 18.07 17.31
C GLN A 166 -15.17 17.90 17.72
N GLY A 167 -15.40 17.56 18.98
CA GLY A 167 -16.73 17.25 19.52
C GLY A 167 -17.20 15.81 19.27
N ALA A 168 -16.31 14.92 18.79
CA ALA A 168 -16.59 13.50 18.76
C ALA A 168 -16.72 12.91 20.17
N GLU A 169 -17.61 11.94 20.31
CA GLU A 169 -17.83 11.21 21.54
C GLU A 169 -17.05 9.89 21.49
N ARG A 170 -16.28 9.58 22.53
CA ARG A 170 -15.64 8.27 22.66
C ARG A 170 -16.71 7.22 22.97
N ILE A 171 -16.72 6.12 22.23
CA ILE A 171 -17.71 5.05 22.38
C ILE A 171 -17.03 3.71 22.63
N GLU A 172 -17.76 2.80 23.26
CA GLU A 172 -17.41 1.39 23.27
C GLU A 172 -17.97 0.74 21.99
N PHE A 173 -17.11 0.05 21.26
CA PHE A 173 -17.47 -0.60 20.01
C PHE A 173 -16.60 -1.85 19.83
N LEU A 174 -17.12 -2.88 19.19
CA LEU A 174 -16.31 -4.03 18.79
C LEU A 174 -16.35 -4.08 17.26
N PRO A 175 -15.24 -3.73 16.57
CA PRO A 175 -15.20 -3.74 15.12
C PRO A 175 -15.27 -5.16 14.58
N GLU A 176 -15.97 -5.30 13.46
CA GLU A 176 -15.86 -6.51 12.64
C GLU A 176 -14.45 -6.58 12.03
N PRO A 177 -13.87 -7.80 11.91
CA PRO A 177 -12.62 -8.01 11.20
C PRO A 177 -12.65 -7.35 9.82
N PRO A 178 -11.57 -6.64 9.42
CA PRO A 178 -11.44 -6.20 8.04
C PRO A 178 -11.45 -7.41 7.10
N GLU A 179 -12.20 -7.31 6.01
CA GLU A 179 -12.15 -8.34 4.96
C GLU A 179 -10.73 -8.46 4.39
N PRO A 180 -10.29 -9.65 3.94
CA PRO A 180 -9.02 -9.81 3.24
C PRO A 180 -8.88 -8.83 2.06
N LEU A 181 -7.67 -8.31 1.84
CA LEU A 181 -7.37 -7.47 0.70
C LEU A 181 -7.41 -8.30 -0.59
N GLN A 182 -8.33 -7.94 -1.50
CA GLN A 182 -8.42 -8.53 -2.83
C GLN A 182 -7.68 -7.62 -3.82
N ILE A 183 -6.36 -7.74 -3.83
CA ILE A 183 -5.48 -6.98 -4.73
C ILE A 183 -5.41 -7.77 -6.03
N GLN A 184 -5.72 -7.12 -7.14
CA GLN A 184 -5.45 -7.70 -8.45
C GLN A 184 -3.94 -7.62 -8.64
N ALA A 185 -3.29 -8.77 -8.84
CA ALA A 185 -1.88 -8.78 -9.18
C ALA A 185 -1.73 -7.96 -10.47
N ASP A 186 -1.03 -6.84 -10.39
CA ASP A 186 -0.60 -6.13 -11.58
C ASP A 186 0.32 -7.12 -12.32
N ALA A 187 -0.07 -7.51 -13.54
CA ALA A 187 0.84 -8.22 -14.42
C ALA A 187 2.02 -7.28 -14.69
N GLU A 188 3.24 -7.76 -14.41
CA GLU A 188 4.55 -7.11 -14.56
C GLU A 188 5.16 -6.55 -13.26
N ASP A 189 5.87 -7.43 -12.56
CA ASP A 189 7.25 -7.21 -12.14
C ASP A 189 7.89 -8.58 -11.86
N THR A 190 8.01 -9.39 -12.92
CA THR A 190 9.08 -10.40 -12.94
C THR A 190 10.34 -9.64 -13.36
N GLU A 191 10.95 -8.94 -12.40
CA GLU A 191 12.31 -8.46 -12.55
C GLU A 191 13.21 -9.69 -12.53
N GLU A 192 13.30 -10.33 -13.69
CA GLU A 192 14.24 -11.40 -13.98
C GLU A 192 15.63 -10.81 -13.72
N ALA A 193 16.24 -11.24 -12.62
CA ALA A 193 17.56 -10.80 -12.21
C ALA A 193 18.51 -10.86 -13.42
N PRO A 194 19.27 -9.78 -13.74
CA PRO A 194 20.17 -9.82 -14.87
C PRO A 194 21.22 -10.91 -14.61
N ALA A 195 21.16 -11.96 -15.42
CA ALA A 195 22.18 -13.00 -15.44
C ALA A 195 23.55 -12.34 -15.65
N SER A 196 24.46 -12.56 -14.71
CA SER A 196 25.85 -12.12 -14.78
C SER A 196 26.51 -12.53 -16.11
N PRO A 197 27.25 -11.63 -16.78
CA PRO A 197 27.92 -11.95 -18.04
C PRO A 197 29.30 -12.54 -17.76
N ASP A 198 29.43 -13.86 -17.82
CA ASP A 198 30.68 -14.53 -18.20
C ASP A 198 30.41 -16.03 -18.34
N GLU A 199 30.22 -16.53 -19.57
CA GLU A 199 31.05 -17.64 -20.03
C GLU A 199 31.01 -17.75 -21.57
N ALA A 200 32.21 -17.89 -22.12
CA ALA A 200 32.57 -17.74 -23.53
C ALA A 200 31.87 -18.72 -24.49
N ALA A 201 31.46 -18.20 -25.64
CA ALA A 201 31.21 -18.99 -26.84
C ALA A 201 32.51 -19.59 -27.41
N PRO A 202 32.40 -20.68 -28.18
CA PRO A 202 33.10 -20.68 -29.47
C PRO A 202 32.19 -21.04 -30.67
N PRO A 203 32.63 -20.70 -31.90
CA PRO A 203 31.75 -20.25 -32.98
C PRO A 203 31.61 -21.26 -34.12
N GLN A 204 30.45 -21.34 -34.78
CA GLN A 204 30.35 -21.82 -36.18
C GLN A 204 29.21 -21.10 -36.93
N GLN A 205 29.61 -20.20 -37.84
CA GLN A 205 29.47 -20.27 -39.31
C GLN A 205 28.29 -19.48 -39.92
N GLN A 206 28.70 -18.50 -40.73
CA GLN A 206 27.91 -17.59 -41.53
C GLN A 206 27.28 -18.28 -42.75
N ALA A 207 26.07 -17.86 -43.11
CA ALA A 207 25.62 -17.80 -44.50
C ALA A 207 24.77 -16.54 -44.71
N THR A 208 25.00 -15.92 -45.87
CA THR A 208 24.69 -14.57 -46.35
C THR A 208 23.23 -14.28 -46.75
N PRO A 209 22.87 -13.00 -47.05
CA PRO A 209 21.50 -12.46 -47.00
C PRO A 209 20.80 -12.23 -48.35
N GLN A 210 19.51 -11.84 -48.29
CA GLN A 210 18.69 -10.97 -49.21
C GLN A 210 17.38 -11.62 -49.71
N PRO A 211 16.36 -10.84 -50.19
CA PRO A 211 15.96 -9.45 -49.91
C PRO A 211 14.43 -9.28 -49.64
N MET A 212 14.02 -8.05 -49.26
CA MET A 212 12.62 -7.59 -49.28
C MET A 212 12.05 -7.46 -50.71
N PRO A 213 10.72 -7.31 -50.85
CA PRO A 213 10.21 -6.01 -51.31
C PRO A 213 9.02 -5.47 -50.48
N GLU A 214 9.07 -4.16 -50.21
CA GLU A 214 7.96 -3.27 -49.83
C GLU A 214 7.04 -2.96 -51.06
N PRO A 215 6.00 -2.10 -50.97
CA PRO A 215 5.09 -1.75 -49.85
C PRO A 215 3.61 -1.83 -50.30
N SER A 216 2.64 -1.68 -49.37
CA SER A 216 1.36 -1.06 -49.73
C SER A 216 0.77 -0.29 -48.55
N GLU A 217 0.50 0.99 -48.82
CA GLU A 217 -0.11 1.98 -47.94
C GLU A 217 -1.54 1.59 -47.53
N ALA A 218 -1.87 1.83 -46.26
CA ALA A 218 -3.16 2.37 -45.82
C ALA A 218 -3.13 2.64 -44.30
N GLN A 219 -3.01 3.92 -43.92
CA GLN A 219 -3.66 4.48 -42.72
C GLN A 219 -5.12 4.85 -43.12
N PRO A 220 -6.12 5.03 -42.22
CA PRO A 220 -5.95 5.64 -40.89
C PRO A 220 -6.89 5.16 -39.74
N GLU A 221 -6.50 5.61 -38.54
CA GLU A 221 -7.33 6.19 -37.46
C GLU A 221 -8.14 5.38 -36.42
N GLU A 222 -7.84 5.77 -35.17
CA GLU A 222 -8.71 6.02 -34.01
C GLU A 222 -9.46 4.84 -33.36
N GLY A 223 -8.78 4.23 -32.38
CA GLY A 223 -9.37 3.35 -31.39
C GLY A 223 -10.24 4.11 -30.37
N SER A 224 -11.54 4.14 -30.65
CA SER A 224 -12.62 4.38 -29.69
C SER A 224 -12.69 3.26 -28.64
N ILE A 225 -13.08 3.62 -27.41
CA ILE A 225 -13.18 2.80 -26.19
C ILE A 225 -14.19 1.63 -26.30
N ASP A 226 -14.94 1.53 -27.40
CA ASP A 226 -15.93 0.46 -27.64
C ASP A 226 -15.35 -0.87 -28.15
N ALA A 227 -14.05 -0.96 -28.45
CA ALA A 227 -13.42 -2.21 -28.92
C ALA A 227 -12.96 -3.17 -27.79
N LEU A 228 -13.01 -2.75 -26.52
CA LEU A 228 -12.55 -3.55 -25.37
C LEU A 228 -13.66 -4.34 -24.65
N LEU A 229 -14.87 -4.41 -25.21
CA LEU A 229 -16.04 -5.04 -24.58
C LEU A 229 -16.62 -6.26 -25.34
N ALA A 230 -15.83 -6.92 -26.21
CA ALA A 230 -16.37 -7.98 -27.07
C ALA A 230 -15.68 -9.37 -26.97
N GLU A 231 -14.80 -9.63 -26.01
CA GLU A 231 -14.14 -10.94 -25.89
C GLU A 231 -14.42 -11.62 -24.54
N ALA A 232 -15.69 -11.99 -24.36
CA ALA A 232 -16.14 -12.89 -23.30
C ALA A 232 -17.27 -13.80 -23.86
N ALA A 233 -16.90 -14.85 -24.59
CA ALA A 233 -17.76 -16.00 -24.87
C ALA A 233 -16.87 -17.19 -25.25
N GLY A 234 -16.73 -18.14 -24.32
CA GLY A 234 -15.80 -19.26 -24.40
C GLY A 234 -16.16 -20.35 -25.40
N ALA A 235 -15.24 -21.31 -25.59
CA ALA A 235 -15.39 -22.67 -25.05
C ALA A 235 -14.33 -23.64 -25.64
N ASP A 236 -13.77 -24.42 -24.71
CA ASP A 236 -13.52 -25.87 -24.77
C ASP A 236 -12.26 -26.51 -25.40
N GLN A 237 -11.53 -27.14 -24.46
CA GLN A 237 -11.01 -28.51 -24.43
C GLN A 237 -9.73 -28.88 -25.21
N ALA A 238 -8.65 -29.12 -24.45
CA ALA A 238 -8.04 -30.45 -24.30
C ALA A 238 -6.92 -30.46 -23.23
N GLN A 239 -7.07 -31.30 -22.21
CA GLN A 239 -6.01 -31.86 -21.36
C GLN A 239 -6.12 -33.40 -21.48
N PRO A 240 -5.08 -34.23 -21.20
CA PRO A 240 -4.19 -34.06 -20.06
C PRO A 240 -2.71 -34.49 -20.26
N GLU A 241 -1.80 -33.97 -19.43
CA GLU A 241 -0.67 -34.75 -18.92
C GLU A 241 -0.40 -34.38 -17.46
N GLN A 242 -0.29 -35.42 -16.63
CA GLN A 242 -0.36 -35.40 -15.19
C GLN A 242 0.98 -34.94 -14.59
N THR A 243 0.93 -33.94 -13.71
CA THR A 243 1.93 -33.75 -12.65
C THR A 243 1.13 -33.56 -11.36
N GLU A 244 1.27 -34.49 -10.42
CA GLU A 244 0.65 -34.44 -9.11
C GLU A 244 1.15 -33.20 -8.34
N ALA A 245 0.40 -32.10 -8.43
CA ALA A 245 0.46 -31.03 -7.46
C ALA A 245 -0.37 -31.45 -6.24
N GLN A 246 0.28 -31.47 -5.09
CA GLN A 246 -0.33 -31.76 -3.79
C GLN A 246 -1.59 -30.91 -3.58
N PRO A 247 -2.67 -31.45 -2.99
CA PRO A 247 -3.85 -30.66 -2.71
C PRO A 247 -3.45 -29.55 -1.74
N GLN A 248 -3.52 -28.30 -2.20
CA GLN A 248 -3.64 -27.16 -1.31
C GLN A 248 -4.91 -27.38 -0.50
N THR A 249 -4.74 -27.86 0.73
CA THR A 249 -5.79 -27.78 1.73
C THR A 249 -6.08 -26.29 1.91
N ASN A 250 -7.17 -25.81 1.32
CA ASN A 250 -7.85 -24.61 1.75
C ASN A 250 -8.30 -24.86 3.19
N GLU A 251 -7.38 -24.70 4.14
CA GLU A 251 -7.75 -24.52 5.53
C GLU A 251 -8.63 -23.26 5.59
N PRO A 252 -9.74 -23.29 6.33
CA PRO A 252 -10.55 -22.09 6.49
C PRO A 252 -9.66 -21.00 7.08
N GLU A 253 -9.51 -19.87 6.38
CA GLU A 253 -8.87 -18.68 6.94
C GLU A 253 -9.51 -18.41 8.30
N THR A 254 -8.77 -18.67 9.36
CA THR A 254 -9.20 -18.41 10.72
C THR A 254 -9.38 -16.90 10.83
N MET A 255 -10.61 -16.47 11.11
CA MET A 255 -10.91 -15.05 11.23
C MET A 255 -10.27 -14.51 12.52
N VAL A 256 -9.28 -13.62 12.40
CA VAL A 256 -8.69 -12.90 13.53
C VAL A 256 -9.63 -11.77 13.94
N LEU A 257 -10.14 -11.81 15.18
CA LEU A 257 -10.92 -10.69 15.72
C LEU A 257 -9.96 -9.53 16.04
N PRO A 258 -10.20 -8.32 15.49
CA PRO A 258 -9.38 -7.16 15.78
C PRO A 258 -9.59 -6.71 17.22
N VAL A 259 -8.51 -6.31 17.87
CA VAL A 259 -8.55 -5.62 19.16
C VAL A 259 -8.93 -4.17 18.90
N ASN A 260 -10.08 -3.75 19.42
CA ASN A 260 -10.41 -2.32 19.40
C ASN A 260 -9.50 -1.58 20.38
N LEU A 261 -8.81 -0.56 19.88
CA LEU A 261 -7.97 0.31 20.68
C LEU A 261 -8.70 1.59 21.05
N LEU A 262 -9.34 2.22 20.06
CA LEU A 262 -10.05 3.50 20.20
C LEU A 262 -11.24 3.55 19.26
N ALA A 263 -12.39 4.02 19.73
CA ALA A 263 -13.54 4.30 18.88
C ALA A 263 -14.18 5.65 19.22
N TYR A 264 -14.52 6.40 18.18
CA TYR A 264 -15.17 7.70 18.27
C TYR A 264 -16.40 7.74 17.37
N ARG A 265 -17.47 8.37 17.85
CA ARG A 265 -18.62 8.78 17.06
C ARG A 265 -18.50 10.25 16.73
N TYR A 266 -18.40 10.57 15.44
CA TYR A 266 -18.31 11.94 14.95
C TYR A 266 -19.36 12.16 13.86
N ARG A 267 -20.36 13.01 14.14
CA ARG A 267 -21.53 13.19 13.25
C ARG A 267 -22.21 11.83 13.00
N ASN A 268 -22.35 11.44 11.75
CA ASN A 268 -22.84 10.15 11.29
C ASN A 268 -21.69 9.17 10.95
N LEU A 269 -20.46 9.44 11.39
CA LEU A 269 -19.32 8.58 11.19
C LEU A 269 -18.91 7.90 12.49
N ARG A 270 -18.40 6.68 12.38
CA ARG A 270 -17.67 5.98 13.43
C ARG A 270 -16.23 5.81 12.98
N VAL A 271 -15.30 6.33 13.77
CA VAL A 271 -13.86 6.19 13.56
C VAL A 271 -13.35 5.17 14.55
N VAL A 272 -12.65 4.15 14.09
CA VAL A 272 -12.14 3.05 14.91
C VAL A 272 -10.67 2.84 14.60
N VAL A 273 -9.83 2.82 15.63
CA VAL A 273 -8.44 2.39 15.55
C VAL A 273 -8.37 0.99 16.14
N PHE A 274 -7.79 0.07 15.38
CA PHE A 274 -7.73 -1.33 15.75
C PHE A 274 -6.35 -1.92 15.49
N ALA A 275 -6.05 -3.00 16.18
CA ALA A 275 -4.87 -3.81 15.94
C ALA A 275 -5.26 -5.28 15.76
N ALA A 276 -4.44 -6.01 15.03
CA ALA A 276 -4.51 -7.46 15.01
C ALA A 276 -4.26 -8.03 16.42
N GLY A 277 -5.08 -9.01 16.80
CA GLY A 277 -4.93 -9.74 18.07
C GLY A 277 -3.71 -10.66 18.10
N ASP A 278 -3.49 -11.27 19.26
CA ASP A 278 -2.28 -12.07 19.54
C ASP A 278 -2.24 -13.42 18.83
N GLU A 279 -3.40 -13.95 18.41
CA GLU A 279 -3.49 -15.26 17.74
C GLU A 279 -3.27 -15.13 16.23
N ASP A 280 -2.08 -15.54 15.79
CA ASP A 280 -1.58 -15.48 14.40
C ASP A 280 -2.14 -16.60 13.53
N TYR A 281 -3.39 -16.48 13.09
CA TYR A 281 -3.85 -17.28 11.96
C TYR A 281 -4.73 -16.42 11.05
N GLY A 282 -4.18 -15.97 9.90
CA GLY A 282 -4.92 -15.22 8.87
C GLY A 282 -4.34 -13.83 8.54
N ASN A 283 -5.06 -13.10 7.69
CA ASN A 283 -4.71 -11.74 7.27
C ASN A 283 -4.93 -10.74 8.42
N ALA A 284 -3.97 -10.64 9.34
CA ALA A 284 -3.98 -9.73 10.48
C ALA A 284 -3.63 -8.28 10.06
N TYR A 285 -4.55 -7.34 10.31
CA TYR A 285 -4.37 -5.92 9.99
C TYR A 285 -4.36 -5.04 11.25
N ASP A 286 -3.43 -4.10 11.28
CA ASP A 286 -3.50 -2.92 12.13
C ASP A 286 -4.05 -1.75 11.31
N GLY A 287 -4.70 -0.78 11.96
CA GLY A 287 -5.04 0.45 11.25
C GLY A 287 -6.24 1.22 11.78
N VAL A 288 -6.88 1.94 10.85
CA VAL A 288 -7.97 2.87 11.12
C VAL A 288 -9.12 2.60 10.16
N SER A 289 -10.34 2.45 10.66
CA SER A 289 -11.57 2.33 9.87
C SER A 289 -12.51 3.49 10.18
N ILE A 290 -13.12 4.05 9.13
CA ILE A 290 -14.11 5.12 9.21
C ILE A 290 -15.34 4.67 8.46
N GLU A 291 -16.42 4.41 9.18
CA GLU A 291 -17.66 3.91 8.62
C GLU A 291 -18.84 4.89 8.84
N LEU A 292 -19.75 4.89 7.89
CA LEU A 292 -21.01 5.61 7.96
C LEU A 292 -22.00 4.85 8.87
N VAL A 293 -22.35 5.45 10.00
CA VAL A 293 -23.39 4.95 10.91
C VAL A 293 -24.75 5.24 10.30
N ARG A 294 -25.57 4.20 10.14
CA ARG A 294 -26.95 4.28 9.67
C ARG A 294 -27.92 4.64 10.78
#